data_AF-A0A235IL38-F1
#
_entry.id   AF-A0A235IL38-F1
#
_cell.length_a   1.000
_cell.length_b   1.000
_cell.length_c   1.000
_cell.angle_alpha   90.00
_cell.angle_beta   90.00
_cell.angle_gamma   90.00
#
_symmetry.space_group_name_H-M   'P 1'
#
loop_
_entity.id
_entity.type
_entity.pdbx_description
1 polymer ?
#
loop_
_entity_poly.entity_id
_entity_poly.type
_entity_poly.pdbx_seq_one_letter_code
_entity_poly.pdbx_strand_id
1 'polypeptide(L)'
;MRKVLLIDTSLLCVWLQVPGKETAGDNEWNYQRVNQKIQTEIDKSTTLVLPLAAVIETGNHIAQAKIANSESKRIAAQKFAEIITYAADETTPWAKFREQIVLWEEEQLKELAAKFPNQVVEKTSMGDASIVILGWHYHQKDYHVEFLTDDDKLKSQEPPPPQPPTRRSSRTKR
;
A
#
# COMPACT_ATOMS: atom_id res chain seq x y z
N MET A 1 11.18 13.48 -9.14
CA MET A 1 11.35 12.13 -8.53
C MET A 1 10.00 11.46 -8.57
N ARG A 2 9.87 10.28 -9.16
CA ARG A 2 8.58 9.58 -9.20
C ARG A 2 8.32 8.97 -7.83
N LYS A 3 7.14 9.18 -7.26
CA LYS A 3 6.77 8.65 -5.95
C LYS A 3 5.59 7.72 -6.09
N VAL A 4 5.61 6.62 -5.34
CA VAL A 4 4.47 5.74 -5.11
C VAL A 4 4.06 5.77 -3.65
N LEU A 5 2.74 5.71 -3.41
CA LEU A 5 2.14 5.54 -2.09
C LEU A 5 1.41 4.19 -2.08
N LEU A 6 1.96 3.19 -1.41
CA LEU A 6 1.31 1.89 -1.22
C LEU A 6 0.34 2.00 -0.04
N ILE A 7 -0.94 1.73 -0.28
CA ILE A 7 -1.97 1.86 0.75
C ILE A 7 -2.20 0.48 1.39
N ASP A 8 -1.85 0.36 2.66
CA ASP A 8 -2.08 -0.84 3.47
C ASP A 8 -3.56 -0.97 3.90
N THR A 9 -3.98 -2.19 4.26
CA THR A 9 -5.32 -2.56 4.73
C THR A 9 -5.83 -1.65 5.83
N SER A 10 -4.99 -1.34 6.83
CA SER A 10 -5.35 -0.52 7.99
C SER A 10 -5.93 0.83 7.59
N LEU A 11 -5.16 1.63 6.85
CA LEU A 11 -5.54 2.97 6.43
C LEU A 11 -6.50 2.96 5.23
N LEU A 12 -6.51 1.90 4.41
CA LEU A 12 -7.56 1.71 3.41
C LEU A 12 -8.93 1.50 4.06
N CYS A 13 -9.01 0.70 5.13
CA CYS A 13 -10.25 0.51 5.89
C CYS A 13 -10.76 1.82 6.50
N VAL A 14 -9.86 2.62 7.08
CA VAL A 14 -10.20 3.96 7.61
C VAL A 14 -10.73 4.88 6.51
N TRP A 15 -10.06 4.90 5.35
CA TRP A 15 -10.47 5.77 4.24
C TRP A 15 -11.83 5.38 3.66
N LEU A 16 -12.11 4.08 3.58
CA LEU A 16 -13.40 3.53 3.17
C LEU A 16 -14.48 3.64 4.24
N GLN A 17 -14.11 3.99 5.47
CA GLN A 17 -14.97 4.01 6.66
C GLN A 17 -15.62 2.64 6.89
N VAL A 18 -14.81 1.58 6.84
CA VAL A 18 -15.27 0.21 7.09
C VAL A 18 -15.80 0.12 8.53
N PRO A 19 -17.00 -0.44 8.75
CA PRO A 19 -17.59 -0.47 10.09
C PRO A 19 -16.74 -1.23 11.11
N GLY A 20 -16.44 -0.59 12.24
CA GLY A 20 -15.52 -1.10 13.26
C GLY A 20 -14.03 -0.92 12.95
N LYS A 21 -13.71 -0.15 11.90
CA LYS A 21 -12.35 0.18 11.42
C LYS A 21 -12.27 1.66 10.97
N GLU A 22 -13.07 2.52 11.59
CA GLU A 22 -13.16 3.95 11.26
C GLU A 22 -11.92 4.75 11.70
N THR A 23 -11.13 4.18 12.61
CA THR A 23 -9.87 4.75 13.10
C THR A 23 -8.76 3.70 13.19
N ALA A 24 -7.52 4.18 13.23
CA ALA A 24 -6.29 3.38 13.26
C ALA A 24 -5.21 4.11 14.09
N GLY A 25 -4.18 3.38 14.54
CA GLY A 25 -3.09 3.90 15.38
C GLY A 25 -3.58 4.64 16.62
N ASP A 26 -4.31 3.98 17.53
CA ASP A 26 -4.86 4.59 18.76
C ASP A 26 -5.71 5.86 18.53
N ASN A 27 -6.46 5.90 17.41
CA ASN A 27 -7.28 7.02 16.94
C ASN A 27 -6.51 8.22 16.37
N GLU A 28 -5.21 8.08 16.13
CA GLU A 28 -4.44 9.10 15.43
C GLU A 28 -4.85 9.26 13.97
N TRP A 29 -5.28 8.16 13.35
CA TRP A 29 -5.78 8.13 11.98
C TRP A 29 -7.29 8.05 11.97
N ASN A 30 -7.91 9.01 11.31
CA ASN A 30 -9.34 9.04 11.01
C ASN A 30 -9.52 9.35 9.52
N TYR A 31 -10.77 9.29 9.05
CA TYR A 31 -11.10 9.58 7.66
C TYR A 31 -10.53 10.92 7.18
N GLN A 32 -10.68 12.01 7.95
CA GLN A 32 -10.21 13.33 7.54
C GLN A 32 -8.69 13.34 7.31
N ARG A 33 -7.92 12.76 8.23
CA ARG A 33 -6.46 12.72 8.16
C ARG A 33 -5.97 11.84 7.01
N VAL A 34 -6.54 10.65 6.84
CA VAL A 34 -6.17 9.74 5.74
C VAL A 34 -6.53 10.37 4.40
N ASN A 35 -7.75 10.92 4.27
CA ASN A 35 -8.17 11.58 3.04
C ASN A 35 -7.27 12.78 2.71
N GLN A 36 -6.96 13.64 3.69
CA GLN A 36 -6.07 14.78 3.48
C GLN A 36 -4.67 14.35 3.02
N LYS A 37 -4.10 13.30 3.64
CA LYS A 37 -2.82 12.74 3.22
C LYS A 37 -2.87 12.26 1.78
N ILE A 38 -3.90 11.49 1.40
CA ILE A 38 -4.04 10.97 0.03
C ILE A 38 -4.22 12.11 -0.97
N GLN A 39 -5.10 13.07 -0.72
CA GLN A 39 -5.29 14.23 -1.62
C GLN A 39 -4.00 15.03 -1.79
N THR A 40 -3.25 15.25 -0.70
CA THR A 40 -1.95 15.95 -0.77
C THR A 40 -0.94 15.20 -1.64
N GLU A 41 -0.96 13.87 -1.64
CA GLU A 41 -0.10 13.05 -2.48
C GLU A 41 -0.56 13.08 -3.95
N ILE A 42 -1.87 13.05 -4.20
CA ILE A 42 -2.45 13.22 -5.55
C ILE A 42 -2.06 14.58 -6.13
N ASP A 43 -2.16 15.66 -5.36
CA ASP A 43 -1.77 17.02 -5.77
C ASP A 43 -0.27 17.10 -6.13
N LYS A 44 0.56 16.27 -5.50
CA LYS A 44 2.00 16.14 -5.79
C LYS A 44 2.30 15.18 -6.95
N SER A 45 1.26 14.70 -7.66
CA SER A 45 1.36 13.70 -8.71
C SER A 45 2.01 12.39 -8.25
N THR A 46 1.83 12.02 -6.97
CA THR A 46 2.21 10.71 -6.45
C THR A 46 1.27 9.65 -7.02
N THR A 47 1.84 8.55 -7.48
CA THR A 47 1.07 7.40 -7.95
C THR A 47 0.57 6.58 -6.75
N LEU A 48 -0.72 6.25 -6.73
CA LEU A 48 -1.29 5.39 -5.69
C LEU A 48 -1.17 3.92 -6.10
N VAL A 49 -0.74 3.08 -5.17
CA VAL A 49 -0.63 1.63 -5.38
C VAL A 49 -1.59 0.94 -4.41
N LEU A 50 -2.45 0.08 -4.94
CA LEU A 50 -3.35 -0.78 -4.18
C LEU A 50 -2.78 -2.20 -4.12
N PRO A 51 -2.08 -2.61 -3.05
CA PRO A 51 -1.51 -3.96 -2.94
C PRO A 51 -2.58 -5.04 -3.00
N LEU A 52 -2.31 -6.17 -3.66
CA LEU A 52 -3.25 -7.31 -3.70
C LEU A 52 -3.62 -7.82 -2.29
N ALA A 53 -2.66 -7.85 -1.36
CA ALA A 53 -2.96 -8.21 0.04
C ALA A 53 -4.00 -7.28 0.65
N ALA A 54 -3.87 -5.96 0.46
CA ALA A 54 -4.84 -4.98 0.92
C ALA A 54 -6.20 -5.17 0.25
N VAL A 55 -6.26 -5.61 -1.01
CA VAL A 55 -7.51 -5.95 -1.68
C VAL A 55 -8.23 -7.10 -0.96
N ILE A 56 -7.51 -8.19 -0.71
CA ILE A 56 -8.07 -9.40 -0.10
C ILE A 56 -8.51 -9.14 1.35
N GLU A 57 -7.65 -8.49 2.13
CA GLU A 57 -7.91 -8.24 3.55
C GLU A 57 -9.01 -7.21 3.78
N THR A 58 -9.00 -6.10 3.03
CA THR A 58 -10.05 -5.07 3.12
C THR A 58 -11.41 -5.63 2.70
N GLY A 59 -11.46 -6.42 1.63
CA GLY A 59 -12.68 -7.11 1.20
C GLY A 59 -13.25 -8.01 2.29
N ASN A 60 -12.38 -8.78 2.94
CA ASN A 60 -12.77 -9.63 4.07
C ASN A 60 -13.25 -8.82 5.28
N HIS A 61 -12.57 -7.73 5.64
CA HIS A 61 -13.02 -6.84 6.72
C HIS A 61 -14.40 -6.25 6.45
N ILE A 62 -14.64 -5.76 5.23
CA ILE A 62 -15.97 -5.25 4.84
C ILE A 62 -17.02 -6.35 4.97
N ALA A 63 -16.77 -7.55 4.44
CA ALA A 63 -17.73 -8.65 4.47
C ALA A 63 -18.03 -9.14 5.90
N GLN A 64 -17.01 -9.21 6.75
CA GLN A 64 -17.09 -9.75 8.11
C GLN A 64 -17.49 -8.71 9.17
N ALA A 65 -17.58 -7.42 8.82
CA ALA A 65 -18.01 -6.37 9.73
C ALA A 65 -19.33 -6.73 10.42
N LYS A 66 -19.34 -6.70 11.75
CA LYS A 66 -20.46 -7.08 12.61
C LYS A 66 -21.29 -5.83 12.96
N ILE A 67 -22.33 -5.57 12.18
CA ILE A 67 -23.25 -4.45 12.40
C ILE A 67 -24.71 -4.90 12.22
N ALA A 68 -25.64 -4.21 12.90
CA ALA A 68 -27.07 -4.53 12.83
C ALA A 68 -27.71 -4.14 11.48
N ASN A 69 -27.22 -3.07 10.84
CA ASN A 69 -27.73 -2.57 9.56
C ASN A 69 -26.65 -2.66 8.47
N SER A 70 -26.90 -3.43 7.41
CA SER A 70 -25.95 -3.67 6.33
C SER A 70 -25.66 -2.47 5.42
N GLU A 71 -26.37 -1.35 5.55
CA GLU A 71 -26.21 -0.21 4.62
C GLU A 71 -24.79 0.37 4.65
N SER A 72 -24.19 0.56 5.83
CA SER A 72 -22.81 1.06 5.92
C SER A 72 -21.79 0.11 5.30
N LYS A 73 -22.01 -1.21 5.40
CA LYS A 73 -21.19 -2.22 4.70
C LYS A 73 -21.33 -2.09 3.19
N ARG A 74 -22.56 -1.90 2.70
CA ARG A 74 -22.84 -1.74 1.27
C ARG A 74 -22.15 -0.49 0.72
N ILE A 75 -22.20 0.62 1.45
CA ILE A 75 -21.52 1.87 1.08
C ILE A 75 -20.00 1.66 1.02
N ALA A 76 -19.40 1.05 2.04
CA ALA A 76 -17.96 0.75 2.04
C ALA A 76 -17.57 -0.19 0.88
N ALA A 77 -18.36 -1.23 0.62
CA ALA A 77 -18.15 -2.15 -0.49
C ALA A 77 -18.23 -1.45 -1.86
N GLN A 78 -19.17 -0.53 -2.05
CA GLN A 78 -19.32 0.23 -3.29
C GLN A 78 -18.09 1.11 -3.55
N LYS A 79 -17.66 1.89 -2.55
CA LYS A 79 -16.43 2.70 -2.63
C LYS A 79 -15.20 1.85 -2.92
N PHE A 80 -15.12 0.68 -2.29
CA PHE A 80 -14.00 -0.24 -2.49
C PHE A 80 -13.98 -0.83 -3.90
N ALA A 81 -15.15 -1.21 -4.43
CA ALA A 81 -15.27 -1.67 -5.81
C ALA A 81 -14.85 -0.60 -6.82
N GLU A 82 -15.18 0.66 -6.58
CA GLU A 82 -14.72 1.79 -7.40
C GLU A 82 -13.18 1.93 -7.38
N ILE A 83 -12.56 1.87 -6.20
CA ILE A 83 -11.10 1.89 -6.06
C ILE A 83 -10.44 0.73 -6.83
N ILE A 84 -10.96 -0.50 -6.68
CA ILE A 84 -10.44 -1.67 -7.41
C ILE A 84 -10.55 -1.45 -8.92
N THR A 85 -11.68 -0.91 -9.38
CA THR A 85 -11.92 -0.64 -10.80
C THR A 85 -10.92 0.39 -11.32
N TYR A 86 -10.72 1.50 -10.61
CA TYR A 86 -9.72 2.51 -11.00
C TYR A 86 -8.30 1.97 -11.05
N ALA A 87 -7.91 1.11 -10.10
CA ALA A 87 -6.59 0.46 -10.11
C ALA A 87 -6.45 -0.54 -11.27
N ALA A 88 -7.50 -1.31 -11.57
CA ALA A 88 -7.51 -2.28 -12.66
C ALA A 88 -7.47 -1.60 -14.04
N ASP A 89 -8.19 -0.49 -14.19
CA ASP A 89 -8.27 0.32 -15.43
C ASP A 89 -7.10 1.30 -15.57
N GLU A 90 -6.15 1.31 -14.63
CA GLU A 90 -4.97 2.19 -14.62
C GLU A 90 -5.36 3.69 -14.67
N THR A 91 -6.48 4.03 -14.04
CA THR A 91 -7.00 5.40 -14.01
C THR A 91 -6.14 6.23 -13.06
N THR A 92 -5.51 7.30 -13.57
CA THR A 92 -4.74 8.26 -12.76
C THR A 92 -5.55 8.67 -11.51
N PRO A 93 -5.01 8.58 -10.28
CA PRO A 93 -3.59 8.43 -9.93
C PRO A 93 -3.10 6.98 -9.72
N TRP A 94 -3.91 5.98 -10.01
CA TRP A 94 -3.59 4.59 -9.68
C TRP A 94 -2.54 3.97 -10.60
N ALA A 95 -1.61 3.23 -10.01
CA ALA A 95 -0.64 2.40 -10.71
C ALA A 95 -1.34 1.25 -11.44
N LYS A 96 -0.63 0.70 -12.43
CA LYS A 96 -1.08 -0.48 -13.16
C LYS A 96 -1.15 -1.69 -12.22
N PHE A 97 -2.36 -2.17 -11.90
CA PHE A 97 -2.52 -3.30 -10.99
C PHE A 97 -1.73 -4.55 -11.42
N ARG A 98 -1.57 -4.75 -12.73
CA ARG A 98 -0.81 -5.86 -13.32
C ARG A 98 0.68 -5.89 -12.95
N GLU A 99 1.29 -4.76 -12.58
CA GLU A 99 2.70 -4.72 -12.18
C GLU A 99 2.99 -5.54 -10.91
N GLN A 100 1.95 -5.87 -10.15
CA GLN A 100 2.06 -6.68 -8.92
C GLN A 100 2.04 -8.18 -9.19
N ILE A 101 1.70 -8.63 -10.41
CA ILE A 101 1.61 -10.06 -10.76
C ILE A 101 2.97 -10.74 -10.64
N VAL A 102 4.06 -10.02 -10.90
CA VAL A 102 5.43 -10.53 -10.78
C VAL A 102 5.78 -11.01 -9.37
N LEU A 103 5.04 -10.55 -8.35
CA LEU A 103 5.22 -10.98 -6.96
C LEU A 103 4.71 -12.40 -6.70
N TRP A 104 3.84 -12.90 -7.58
CA TRP A 104 3.16 -14.18 -7.44
C TRP A 104 3.64 -15.19 -8.49
N GLU A 105 4.73 -14.88 -9.19
CA GLU A 105 5.46 -15.83 -10.03
C GLU A 105 6.15 -16.89 -9.14
N GLU A 106 6.50 -18.02 -9.75
CA GLU A 106 6.93 -19.23 -9.04
C GLU A 106 8.13 -18.98 -8.11
N GLU A 107 9.14 -18.24 -8.57
CA GLU A 107 10.32 -17.92 -7.77
C GLU A 107 9.99 -17.02 -6.57
N GLN A 108 9.20 -15.97 -6.75
CA GLN A 108 8.85 -15.03 -5.68
C GLN A 108 7.95 -15.68 -4.64
N LEU A 109 7.05 -16.57 -5.07
CA LEU A 109 6.25 -17.40 -4.16
C LEU A 109 7.12 -18.33 -3.30
N LYS A 110 8.13 -18.97 -3.90
CA LYS A 110 9.08 -19.81 -3.16
C LYS A 110 9.93 -18.98 -2.19
N GLU A 111 10.34 -17.78 -2.59
CA GLU A 111 11.09 -16.87 -1.73
C GLU A 111 10.25 -16.41 -0.53
N LEU A 112 8.99 -16.03 -0.76
CA LEU A 112 8.03 -15.70 0.30
C LEU A 112 7.85 -16.89 1.24
N ALA A 113 7.60 -18.09 0.72
CA ALA A 113 7.43 -19.31 1.51
C ALA A 113 8.67 -19.66 2.34
N ALA A 114 9.88 -19.44 1.81
CA ALA A 114 11.12 -19.71 2.53
C ALA A 114 11.37 -18.71 3.67
N LYS A 115 10.99 -17.44 3.50
CA LYS A 115 11.16 -16.38 4.51
C LYS A 115 10.07 -16.40 5.59
N PHE A 116 8.86 -16.82 5.23
CA PHE A 116 7.69 -16.70 6.08
C PHE A 116 7.83 -17.35 7.48
N PRO A 117 8.42 -18.55 7.64
CA PRO A 117 8.57 -19.16 8.97
C PRO A 117 9.30 -18.26 9.98
N ASN A 118 10.33 -17.52 9.55
CA ASN A 118 11.06 -16.59 10.40
C ASN A 118 10.25 -15.30 10.63
N GLN A 119 9.56 -14.81 9.59
CA GLN A 119 8.70 -13.63 9.68
C GLN A 119 7.55 -13.81 10.69
N VAL A 120 7.02 -15.02 10.83
CA VAL A 120 5.98 -15.33 11.84
C VAL A 120 6.52 -15.12 13.26
N VAL A 121 7.79 -15.47 13.52
CA VAL A 121 8.44 -15.22 14.83
C VAL A 121 8.55 -13.72 15.10
N GLU A 122 8.78 -12.93 14.06
CA GLU A 122 8.82 -11.46 14.10
C GLU A 122 7.41 -10.81 14.14
N LYS A 123 6.36 -11.64 14.07
CA LYS A 123 4.94 -11.27 13.99
C LYS A 123 4.62 -10.40 12.76
N THR A 124 5.26 -10.68 11.64
CA THR A 124 4.96 -10.08 10.33
C THR A 124 3.96 -10.98 9.61
N SER A 125 2.86 -10.41 9.11
CA SER A 125 1.89 -11.20 8.35
C SER A 125 2.40 -11.48 6.93
N MET A 126 1.79 -12.46 6.27
CA MET A 126 2.11 -12.74 4.86
C MET A 126 1.65 -11.60 3.94
N GLY A 127 0.59 -10.87 4.34
CA GLY A 127 0.14 -9.65 3.68
C GLY A 127 1.21 -8.57 3.72
N ASP A 128 1.72 -8.24 4.92
CA ASP A 128 2.79 -7.26 5.12
C ASP A 128 4.05 -7.63 4.34
N ALA A 129 4.46 -8.90 4.40
CA ALA A 129 5.61 -9.40 3.66
C ALA A 129 5.46 -9.15 2.15
N SER A 130 4.26 -9.36 1.59
CA SER A 130 3.98 -9.09 0.17
C SER A 130 4.00 -7.59 -0.16
N ILE A 131 3.54 -6.72 0.74
CA ILE A 131 3.60 -5.26 0.58
C ILE A 131 5.05 -4.78 0.58
N VAL A 132 5.89 -5.33 1.46
CA VAL A 132 7.33 -5.01 1.51
C VAL A 132 8.02 -5.37 0.20
N ILE A 133 7.77 -6.58 -0.33
CA ILE A 133 8.34 -7.01 -1.61
C ILE A 133 7.86 -6.09 -2.75
N LEU A 134 6.58 -5.69 -2.76
CA LEU A 134 6.05 -4.72 -3.73
C LEU A 134 6.75 -3.36 -3.64
N GLY A 135 7.00 -2.89 -2.41
CA GLY A 135 7.76 -1.67 -2.16
C GLY A 135 9.16 -1.74 -2.78
N TRP A 136 9.90 -2.81 -2.51
CA TRP A 136 11.23 -3.01 -3.10
C TRP A 136 11.20 -3.11 -4.63
N HIS A 137 10.16 -3.71 -5.21
CA HIS A 137 9.98 -3.74 -6.66
C HIS A 137 9.85 -2.34 -7.27
N TYR A 138 9.05 -1.45 -6.67
CA TYR A 138 8.97 -0.06 -7.11
C TYR A 138 10.28 0.70 -6.87
N HIS A 139 10.95 0.45 -5.73
CA HIS A 139 12.23 1.07 -5.44
C HIS A 139 13.31 0.74 -6.49
N GLN A 140 13.38 -0.52 -6.93
CA GLN A 140 14.28 -0.97 -8.00
C GLN A 140 14.03 -0.29 -9.36
N LYS A 141 12.83 0.30 -9.55
CA LYS A 141 12.45 1.09 -10.72
C LYS A 141 12.66 2.61 -10.52
N ASP A 142 13.50 2.99 -9.55
CA ASP A 142 13.82 4.38 -9.18
C ASP A 142 12.61 5.20 -8.67
N TYR A 143 11.63 4.54 -8.06
CA TYR A 143 10.56 5.24 -7.33
C TYR A 143 10.97 5.53 -5.89
N HIS A 144 10.54 6.68 -5.40
CA HIS A 144 10.39 6.90 -3.97
C HIS A 144 9.18 6.13 -3.48
N VAL A 145 9.36 5.31 -2.46
CA VAL A 145 8.31 4.44 -1.94
C VAL A 145 7.91 4.92 -0.56
N GLU A 146 6.62 5.09 -0.33
CA GLU A 146 6.02 5.31 0.97
C GLU A 146 4.87 4.31 1.16
N PHE A 147 4.82 3.66 2.31
CA PHE A 147 3.71 2.88 2.82
C PHE A 147 2.81 3.79 3.66
N LEU A 148 1.54 3.85 3.27
CA LEU A 148 0.47 4.47 4.05
C LEU A 148 -0.15 3.39 4.94
N THR A 149 0.38 3.26 6.16
CA THR A 149 0.01 2.27 7.17
C THR A 149 0.03 2.89 8.57
N ASP A 150 -0.71 2.32 9.52
CA ASP A 150 -0.57 2.58 10.96
C ASP A 150 0.32 1.57 11.69
N ASP A 151 0.85 0.56 10.98
CA ASP A 151 1.74 -0.46 11.55
C ASP A 151 3.19 0.01 11.49
N ASP A 152 3.77 0.31 12.66
CA ASP A 152 5.17 0.73 12.80
C ASP A 152 6.19 -0.29 12.27
N LYS A 153 5.88 -1.59 12.36
CA LYS A 153 6.76 -2.63 11.84
C LYS A 153 6.75 -2.65 10.33
N LEU A 154 5.58 -2.57 9.70
CA LEU A 154 5.50 -2.43 8.24
C LEU A 154 6.19 -1.15 7.79
N LYS A 155 5.95 -0.04 8.50
CA LYS A 155 6.58 1.26 8.23
C LYS A 155 8.12 1.19 8.30
N SER A 156 8.66 0.44 9.27
CA SER A 156 10.12 0.28 9.42
C SER A 156 10.80 -0.47 8.26
N GLN A 157 10.02 -1.18 7.43
CA GLN A 157 10.51 -1.94 6.28
C GLN A 157 10.40 -1.17 4.95
N GLU A 158 10.01 0.09 4.98
CA GLU A 158 10.00 0.97 3.80
C GLU A 158 11.38 1.04 3.14
N PRO A 159 11.46 0.92 1.80
CA PRO A 159 12.71 1.15 1.08
C PRO A 159 13.24 2.57 1.35
N PRO A 160 14.57 2.75 1.46
CA PRO A 160 15.14 4.07 1.68
C PRO A 160 14.82 5.01 0.51
N PRO A 161 14.77 6.33 0.74
CA PRO A 161 14.59 7.28 -0.35
C PRO A 161 15.76 7.16 -1.36
N PRO A 162 15.48 7.22 -2.68
CA PRO A 162 16.52 7.15 -3.70
C PRO A 162 17.56 8.26 -3.47
N GLN A 163 18.84 7.91 -3.60
CA GLN A 163 19.93 8.86 -3.39
C GLN A 163 19.93 9.93 -4.49
N PRO A 164 20.16 11.22 -4.14
CA PRO A 164 20.34 12.24 -5.15
C PRO A 164 21.56 11.90 -6.03
N PRO A 165 21.52 12.18 -7.34
CA PRO A 165 22.63 11.85 -8.23
C PRO A 165 23.90 12.54 -7.73
N THR A 166 24.92 11.74 -7.39
CA THR A 166 26.25 12.27 -7.06
C THR A 166 26.76 13.10 -8.22
N ARG A 167 26.99 14.40 -7.98
CA ARG A 167 27.56 15.35 -8.94
C ARG A 167 28.96 14.88 -9.33
N ARG A 168 29.08 14.02 -10.36
CA ARG A 168 30.39 13.68 -10.93
C ARG A 168 30.97 14.98 -11.49
N SER A 169 32.00 15.48 -10.82
CA SER A 169 32.74 16.65 -11.25
C SER A 169 33.22 16.42 -12.68
N SER A 170 32.79 17.29 -13.59
CA SER A 170 33.48 17.53 -14.85
C SER A 170 34.87 18.09 -14.56
N ARG A 171 35.79 17.21 -14.14
CA ARG A 171 37.19 17.57 -13.98
C ARG A 171 37.88 17.35 -15.33
N THR A 172 37.76 18.39 -16.13
CA THR A 172 38.67 18.86 -17.18
C THR A 172 39.86 17.92 -17.47
N LYS A 173 39.82 17.24 -18.61
CA LYS A 173 41.06 16.87 -19.32
C LYS A 173 41.40 18.06 -20.22
N ARG A 174 42.37 18.85 -19.80
CA ARG A 174 43.23 19.65 -20.68
C ARG A 174 44.57 18.94 -20.76
#